data_AF-A0A377VZV7-F1
#
_entry.id   AF-A0A377VZV7-F1
#
_cell.length_a   1.000
_cell.length_b   1.000
_cell.length_c   1.000
_cell.angle_alpha   90.00
_cell.angle_beta   90.00
_cell.angle_gamma   90.00
#
_symmetry.space_group_name_H-M   'P 1'
#
loop_
_entity.id
_entity.type
_entity.pdbx_description
1 polymer ?
#
loop_
_entity_poly.entity_id
_entity_poly.type
_entity_poly.pdbx_seq_one_letter_code
_entity_poly.pdbx_strand_id
1 'polypeptide(L)' 'MHFLNMFFFDIYPYIAGSVFLIGSWLRYDYGQYTWRAASSQMLDRKGMNLASNLFHIGILGIFRRPLPRHADPALDV' A
#
# COMPACT_ATOMS: atom_id res chain seq x y z
N MET A 1 -7.32 -3.47 -27.92
CA MET A 1 -6.52 -3.66 -26.68
C MET A 1 -5.44 -2.61 -26.46
N HIS A 2 -4.96 -1.88 -27.49
CA HIS A 2 -3.94 -0.84 -27.32
C HIS A 2 -4.34 0.32 -26.39
N PHE A 3 -5.58 0.82 -26.54
CA PHE A 3 -6.10 1.89 -25.68
C PHE A 3 -6.14 1.52 -24.19
N LEU A 4 -6.57 0.30 -23.87
CA LEU A 4 -6.63 -0.18 -22.48
C LEU A 4 -5.22 -0.29 -21.87
N ASN A 5 -4.24 -0.75 -22.64
CA ASN A 5 -2.85 -0.79 -22.17
C ASN A 5 -2.32 0.60 -21.85
N MET A 6 -2.47 1.55 -22.77
CA MET A 6 -2.03 2.93 -22.56
C MET A 6 -2.75 3.56 -21.35
N PHE A 7 -4.04 3.29 -21.19
CA PHE A 7 -4.79 3.79 -20.05
C PHE A 7 -4.30 3.22 -18.71
N PHE A 8 -4.13 1.90 -18.58
CA PHE A 8 -3.76 1.27 -17.30
C PHE A 8 -2.28 1.41 -16.93
N PHE A 9 -1.39 1.44 -17.92
CA PHE A 9 0.05 1.43 -17.66
C PHE A 9 0.69 2.81 -17.81
N ASP A 10 0.14 3.71 -18.65
CA ASP A 10 0.71 5.05 -18.81
C ASP A 10 -0.06 6.12 -18.04
N ILE A 11 -1.39 6.06 -17.96
CA ILE A 11 -2.19 7.16 -17.39
C ILE A 11 -2.61 6.88 -15.93
N TYR A 12 -3.18 5.70 -15.70
CA TYR A 12 -3.71 5.30 -14.40
C TYR A 12 -2.70 5.35 -13.22
N PRO A 13 -1.41 4.96 -13.36
CA PRO A 13 -0.50 5.01 -12.21
C PRO A 13 -0.29 6.43 -11.68
N TYR A 14 -0.28 7.44 -12.56
CA TYR A 14 -0.14 8.83 -12.13
C TYR A 14 -1.41 9.34 -11.46
N ILE A 15 -2.59 9.02 -12.00
CA ILE A 15 -3.85 9.40 -11.37
C ILE A 15 -3.98 8.76 -9.98
N ALA A 16 -3.72 7.44 -9.88
CA ALA A 16 -3.76 6.72 -8.61
C ALA A 16 -2.74 7.27 -7.61
N GLY A 17 -1.53 7.59 -8.05
CA GLY A 17 -0.48 8.20 -7.23
C GLY A 17 -0.86 9.59 -6.72
N SER A 18 -1.33 10.49 -7.60
CA SER A 18 -1.74 11.83 -7.23
C SER A 18 -2.92 11.82 -6.26
N VAL A 19 -3.95 11.00 -6.52
CA VAL A 19 -5.11 10.86 -5.63
C VAL A 19 -4.69 10.24 -4.28
N PHE A 20 -3.79 9.26 -4.28
CA PHE A 20 -3.27 8.66 -3.05
C PHE A 20 -2.55 9.69 -2.18
N LEU A 21 -1.66 10.51 -2.75
CA LEU A 21 -0.89 11.50 -2.00
C LEU A 21 -1.76 12.64 -1.50
N ILE A 22 -2.52 13.28 -2.40
CA ILE A 22 -3.37 14.44 -2.06
C ILE A 22 -4.49 14.00 -1.12
N GLY A 23 -5.13 12.85 -1.38
CA GLY A 23 -6.18 12.31 -0.53
C GLY A 23 -5.67 11.95 0.87
N SER A 24 -4.47 11.38 0.97
CA SER A 24 -3.84 11.10 2.27
C SER A 24 -3.53 12.37 3.03
N TRP A 25 -3.03 13.41 2.35
CA TRP A 25 -2.76 14.70 2.97
C TRP A 25 -4.05 15.39 3.44
N LEU A 26 -5.04 15.55 2.57
CA LEU A 26 -6.32 16.17 2.95
C LEU A 26 -7.00 15.43 4.11
N ARG A 27 -6.95 14.09 4.12
CA ARG A 27 -7.49 13.32 5.25
C ARG A 27 -6.67 13.48 6.52
N TYR A 28 -5.36 13.71 6.42
CA TYR A 28 -4.51 13.99 7.57
C TYR A 28 -4.88 15.33 8.23
N ASP A 29 -5.06 16.39 7.43
CA ASP A 29 -5.35 17.74 7.95
C ASP A 29 -6.80 17.91 8.45
N TYR A 30 -7.79 17.37 7.72
CA TYR A 30 -9.22 17.59 8.03
C TYR A 30 -9.92 16.41 8.72
N GLY A 31 -9.31 15.22 8.69
CA GLY A 31 -9.96 13.95 9.02
C GLY A 31 -9.37 13.21 10.23
N GLN A 32 -8.67 13.91 11.12
CA GLN A 32 -7.87 13.32 12.20
C GLN A 32 -8.64 12.31 13.08
N TYR A 33 -9.90 12.59 13.42
CA TYR A 33 -10.75 11.67 14.21
C TYR A 33 -11.04 10.34 13.48
N THR A 34 -11.03 10.35 12.14
CA THR A 34 -11.25 9.16 11.31
C THR A 34 -9.96 8.37 11.05
N TRP A 35 -8.80 8.89 11.48
CA TRP A 35 -7.50 8.24 11.28
C TRP A 35 -7.21 7.27 12.41
N ARG A 36 -7.84 6.09 12.37
CA ARG A 36 -7.64 5.03 13.35
C ARG A 36 -7.57 3.67 12.66
N ALA A 37 -6.88 2.71 13.27
CA ALA A 37 -6.78 1.34 12.76
C ALA A 37 -8.11 0.54 12.79
N ALA A 38 -9.20 1.16 13.26
CA ALA A 38 -10.57 0.62 13.27
C ALA A 38 -10.64 -0.85 13.75
N SER A 39 -9.97 -1.17 14.86
CA SER A 39 -9.86 -2.55 15.35
C SER A 39 -11.24 -3.13 15.68
N SER A 40 -11.60 -4.22 15.01
CA SER A 40 -12.78 -5.04 15.31
C SER A 40 -12.52 -6.10 16.39
N GLN A 41 -11.30 -6.16 16.93
CA GLN A 41 -10.88 -7.14 17.93
C GLN A 41 -11.65 -7.04 19.25
N MET A 42 -12.26 -5.89 19.55
CA MET A 42 -13.12 -5.77 20.73
C MET A 42 -14.48 -6.47 20.54
N LEU A 43 -14.99 -6.54 19.31
CA LEU A 43 -16.31 -7.11 18.99
C LEU A 43 -16.25 -8.64 18.84
N ASP A 44 -15.17 -9.16 18.26
CA ASP A 44 -14.91 -10.59 18.22
C ASP A 44 -13.40 -10.85 18.35
N ARG A 45 -13.03 -11.68 19.34
CA ARG A 45 -11.63 -12.03 19.62
C ARG A 45 -11.24 -13.38 19.06
N LYS A 46 -12.20 -14.21 18.63
CA LYS A 46 -11.94 -15.61 18.28
C LYS A 46 -11.12 -15.69 16.99
N GLY A 47 -9.87 -16.14 17.11
CA GLY A 47 -8.96 -16.31 15.96
C GLY A 47 -8.28 -15.03 15.45
N MET A 48 -8.67 -13.85 15.93
CA MET A 48 -8.11 -12.56 15.49
C MET A 48 -6.60 -12.45 15.74
N ASN A 49 -6.10 -13.01 16.84
CA ASN A 49 -4.66 -13.00 17.16
C ASN A 49 -3.83 -13.78 16.12
N LEU A 50 -4.30 -14.96 15.71
CA LEU A 50 -3.59 -15.78 14.74
C LEU A 50 -3.74 -15.20 13.32
N ALA A 51 -4.97 -14.86 12.93
CA ALA A 51 -5.26 -14.33 11.59
C ALA A 51 -4.58 -12.98 11.35
N SER A 52 -4.65 -12.05 12.31
CA SER A 52 -4.02 -10.73 12.19
C SER A 52 -2.49 -10.84 12.13
N ASN A 53 -1.88 -11.64 13.00
CA ASN A 53 -0.43 -11.80 13.02
C ASN A 53 0.10 -12.44 11.72
N LEU A 54 -0.55 -13.50 11.22
CA LEU A 54 -0.16 -14.15 9.96
C LEU A 54 -0.28 -13.19 8.77
N PHE A 55 -1.35 -12.39 8.70
CA PHE A 55 -1.54 -11.41 7.63
C PHE A 55 -0.50 -10.28 7.70
N HIS A 56 -0.29 -9.67 8.87
CA HIS A 56 0.64 -8.55 9.02
C HIS A 56 2.10 -8.97 8.81
N ILE A 57 2.52 -10.13 9.35
CA ILE A 57 3.86 -10.65 9.12
C ILE A 57 4.06 -10.98 7.63
N GLY A 58 3.04 -11.55 6.97
CA GLY A 58 3.08 -11.82 5.53
C GLY A 58 3.24 -10.55 4.68
N ILE A 59 2.37 -9.54 4.87
CA ILE A 59 2.41 -8.31 4.07
C ILE A 59 3.66 -7.48 4.34
N LEU A 60 4.12 -7.42 5.60
CA LEU A 60 5.37 -6.73 5.93
C LEU A 60 6.58 -7.44 5.32
N GLY A 61 6.58 -8.78 5.26
CA GLY A 61 7.61 -9.55 4.56
C GLY A 61 7.67 -9.25 3.06
N ILE A 62 6.50 -9.10 2.41
CA ILE A 62 6.40 -8.73 0.98
C ILE A 62 6.86 -7.28 0.76
N PHE A 63 6.43 -6.35 1.60
CA PHE A 63 6.79 -4.94 1.48
C PHE A 63 8.27 -4.68 1.78
N ARG A 64 8.84 -5.39 2.77
CA ARG A 64 10.26 -5.34 3.13
C ARG A 64 11.15 -5.91 2.04
N ARG A 65 10.59 -6.71 1.10
CA ARG A 65 11.36 -7.35 0.05
C ARG A 65 12.25 -6.30 -0.64
N PRO A 66 13.58 -6.48 -0.63
CA PRO A 66 14.49 -5.54 -1.25
C PRO A 66 14.16 -5.39 -2.74
N LEU A 67 14.22 -4.14 -3.23
CA LEU A 67 14.16 -3.83 -4.66
C LEU A 67 15.19 -4.73 -5.40
N PRO A 68 14.87 -5.27 -6.59
CA PRO A 68 15.82 -6.06 -7.36
C PRO A 68 17.14 -5.28 -7.51
N ARG A 69 18.27 -5.93 -7.17
CA ARG A 69 19.64 -5.40 -7.31
C ARG A 69 20.07 -5.22 -8.79
N HIS A 70 19.11 -4.97 -9.68
CA HIS A 70 19.33 -4.74 -11.11
C HIS A 70 19.13 -3.25 -11.47
N ALA A 71 18.96 -2.39 -10.46
CA ALA A 71 18.86 -0.94 -10.60
C ALA A 71 20.11 -0.22 -10.04
N ASP A 72 21.23 -0.93 -9.86
CA ASP A 72 22.54 -0.35 -9.58
C ASP A 72 23.33 -0.25 -10.89
N PRO A 73 23.19 0.84 -11.69
CA PRO A 73 24.05 1.07 -12.87
C PRO A 73 25.53 1.27 -12.49
N ALA A 74 25.85 1.30 -11.19
CA ALA A 74 27.20 1.43 -10.64
C ALA A 74 27.96 0.09 -10.54
N LEU A 75 27.32 -1.06 -10.78
CA LEU A 75 27.95 -2.39 -10.77
C LEU A 75 28.05 -3.04 -12.15
N ASP A 76 27.70 -2.28 -13.21
CA ASP A 76 27.75 -2.73 -14.61
C ASP A 76 29.01 -2.23 -15.36
N VAL A 77 30.11 -1.96 -14.64
CA VAL A 77 31.44 -1.63 -15.19
C VAL A 77 32.48 -2.71 -14.93
#